data_AF-A0A0F9CKP9-F1
#
_entry.id   AF-A0A0F9CKP9-F1
#
_cell.length_a   1.000
_cell.length_b   1.000
_cell.length_c   1.000
_cell.angle_alpha   90.00
_cell.angle_beta   90.00
_cell.angle_gamma   90.00
#
_symmetry.space_group_name_H-M   'P 1'
#
loop_
_entity.id
_entity.type
_entity.pdbx_description
1 polymer ?
#
loop_
_entity_poly.entity_id
_entity_poly.type
_entity_poly.pdbx_seq_one_letter_code
_entity_poly.pdbx_strand_id
1 'polypeptide(L)' 'LDEDVVVEIMGEKIYSRTYTEKEILDIFTPLGMNLLRIYREVISTKEFGVEHCLRFLFKKKLLNK' A
#
# COMPACT_ATOMS: atom_id res chain seq x y z
N LEU A 1 0.33 -20.84 8.65
CA LEU A 1 0.12 -20.03 7.43
C LEU A 1 -0.97 -19.07 7.80
N ASP A 2 -0.61 -17.86 8.20
CA ASP A 2 -1.60 -16.82 8.48
C ASP A 2 -2.33 -16.53 7.17
N GLU A 3 -3.58 -16.98 7.07
CA GLU A 3 -4.44 -16.63 5.95
C GLU A 3 -4.60 -15.12 5.95
N ASP A 4 -4.29 -14.46 4.83
CA ASP A 4 -4.51 -13.02 4.64
C ASP A 4 -6.00 -12.70 4.86
N VAL A 5 -6.41 -12.35 6.08
CA VAL A 5 -7.80 -12.04 6.40
C VAL A 5 -8.11 -10.68 5.77
N VAL A 6 -8.99 -10.65 4.77
CA VAL A 6 -9.55 -9.40 4.27
C VAL A 6 -10.59 -8.94 5.28
N VAL A 7 -10.36 -7.80 5.92
CA VAL A 7 -11.23 -7.19 6.94
C VAL A 7 -11.96 -5.99 6.35
N GLU A 8 -13.19 -5.77 6.77
CA GLU A 8 -13.95 -4.58 6.40
C GLU A 8 -13.78 -3.52 7.49
N ILE A 9 -13.21 -2.37 7.12
CA ILE A 9 -13.03 -1.21 8.01
C ILE A 9 -13.70 -0.01 7.34
N MET A 10 -14.72 0.56 7.99
CA MET A 10 -15.46 1.73 7.48
C MET A 10 -16.05 1.53 6.06
N GLY A 11 -16.45 0.30 5.72
CA GLY A 11 -17.00 -0.05 4.40
C GLY A 11 -15.95 -0.31 3.31
N GLU A 12 -14.66 -0.14 3.62
CA GLU A 12 -13.56 -0.48 2.74
C GLU A 12 -13.01 -1.88 3.08
N LYS A 13 -12.73 -2.69 2.05
CA LYS A 13 -12.08 -4.00 2.23
C LYS A 13 -10.57 -3.81 2.27
N ILE A 14 -9.98 -4.07 3.43
CA ILE A 14 -8.56 -3.89 3.70
C ILE A 14 -7.94 -5.26 4.01
N TYR A 15 -6.72 -5.49 3.56
CA TYR A 15 -5.95 -6.64 4.03
C TYR A 15 -5.58 -6.40 5.49
N SER A 16 -5.89 -7.36 6.38
CA SER A 16 -5.64 -7.25 7.83
C SER A 16 -4.17 -7.10 8.19
N ARG A 17 -3.26 -7.40 7.26
CA ARG A 17 -1.82 -7.20 7.44
C ARG A 17 -1.32 -5.97 6.70
N THR A 18 -0.42 -5.24 7.34
CA THR A 18 0.35 -4.20 6.69
C THR A 18 1.35 -4.83 5.71
N TYR A 19 1.58 -4.15 4.58
CA TYR A 19 2.62 -4.55 3.64
C TYR A 19 3.88 -3.73 3.88
N THR A 20 5.03 -4.39 3.79
CA THR A 20 6.31 -3.71 3.70
C THR A 20 6.50 -3.07 2.32
N GLU A 21 7.37 -2.06 2.23
CA GLU A 21 7.76 -1.44 0.95
C GLU A 21 8.27 -2.48 -0.06
N LYS A 22 9.02 -3.48 0.43
CA LYS A 22 9.52 -4.58 -0.41
C LYS A 22 8.38 -5.42 -0.98
N GLU A 23 7.41 -5.83 -0.16
CA GLU A 23 6.28 -6.65 -0.62
C GLU A 23 5.45 -5.92 -1.68
N ILE A 24 5.19 -4.63 -1.48
CA ILE A 24 4.48 -3.81 -2.47
C ILE A 24 5.27 -3.79 -3.79
N LEU A 25 6.58 -3.57 -3.75
CA LEU A 25 7.41 -3.59 -4.96
C LEU A 25 7.41 -4.96 -5.66
N ASP A 26 7.54 -6.03 -4.89
CA ASP A 26 7.57 -7.41 -5.39
C ASP A 26 6.23 -7.82 -6.02
N ILE A 27 5.10 -7.28 -5.53
CA ILE A 27 3.76 -7.51 -6.11
C ILE A 27 3.56 -6.71 -7.40
N PHE A 28 3.84 -5.40 -7.39
CA PHE A 28 3.40 -4.51 -8.47
C PHE A 28 4.39 -4.43 -9.65
N THR A 29 5.69 -4.54 -9.40
CA THR A 29 6.71 -4.41 -10.46
C THR A 29 6.54 -5.47 -11.56
N PRO A 30 6.34 -6.78 -11.26
CA PRO A 30 6.15 -7.80 -12.29
C PRO A 30 4.87 -7.61 -13.12
N LEU A 31 3.88 -6.89 -12.59
CA LEU A 31 2.62 -6.57 -13.29
C LEU A 31 2.77 -5.43 -14.30
N GLY A 32 4.01 -5.00 -14.57
CA GLY A 32 4.30 -3.88 -15.46
C GLY A 32 3.93 -2.53 -14.86
N MET A 33 3.85 -2.42 -13.54
CA MET A 33 3.72 -1.14 -12.85
C MET A 33 5.10 -0.58 -12.55
N ASN A 34 5.38 0.64 -13.01
CA ASN A 34 6.60 1.35 -12.68
C ASN A 34 6.35 2.25 -11.47
N LEU A 35 7.11 2.07 -10.39
CA LEU A 35 7.06 2.98 -9.25
C LEU A 35 7.54 4.37 -9.70
N LEU A 36 6.71 5.39 -9.49
CA LEU A 36 7.08 6.79 -9.71
C LEU A 36 7.58 7.45 -8.43
N ARG A 37 6.89 7.21 -7.31
CA ARG A 37 7.19 7.88 -6.04
C ARG A 37 6.64 7.14 -4.85
N ILE A 38 7.33 7.26 -3.73
CA ILE A 38 6.89 6.84 -2.40
C ILE A 38 6.73 8.10 -1.55
N TYR A 39 5.57 8.25 -0.91
CA TYR A 39 5.30 9.28 0.07
C TYR A 39 5.26 8.64 1.46
N ARG A 40 5.99 9.24 2.40
CA ARG A 40 6.02 8.84 3.80
C ARG A 40 5.47 9.99 4.60
N GLU A 41 4.36 9.77 5.30
CA GLU A 41 3.69 10.78 6.11
C GLU A 41 3.57 10.25 7.53
N VAL A 42 3.85 11.12 8.51
CA VAL A 42 3.60 10.83 9.92
C VAL A 42 2.52 11.80 10.37
N ILE A 43 1.37 11.27 10.75
CA ILE A 43 0.22 12.06 11.20
C ILE A 43 0.13 11.88 12.71
N SER A 44 0.27 12.97 13.46
CA SER A 44 0.16 12.94 14.92
C SER A 44 -1.03 13.77 15.36
N THR A 45 -1.94 13.18 16.12
CA THR A 45 -3.06 13.87 16.78
C THR A 45 -2.99 13.65 18.29
N LYS A 46 -3.61 14.55 19.06
CA LYS A 46 -3.66 14.39 20.52
C LYS A 46 -4.64 13.28 20.92
N GLU A 47 -5.71 13.14 20.16
CA GLU A 47 -6.84 12.25 20.44
C GLU A 47 -6.58 10.80 19.97
N PHE A 48 -5.84 10.62 18.87
CA PHE A 48 -5.67 9.30 18.22
C PHE A 48 -4.20 8.85 18.12
N GLY A 49 -3.26 9.64 18.63
CA GLY A 49 -1.84 9.29 18.66
C GLY A 49 -1.13 9.48 17.32
N VAL A 50 -0.12 8.65 17.05
CA VAL A 50 0.76 8.76 15.87
C VAL A 50 0.44 7.65 14.88
N GLU A 51 0.16 8.05 13.64
CA GLU A 51 -0.03 7.17 12.49
C GLU A 51 1.13 7.33 11.50
N HIS A 52 1.67 6.20 11.05
CA HIS A 52 2.72 6.16 10.03
C HIS A 52 2.11 5.69 8.71
N CYS A 53 2.00 6.58 7.73
CA CYS A 53 1.42 6.29 6.42
C CYS A 53 2.51 6.15 5.35
N LEU A 54 2.35 5.14 4.50
CA LEU A 54 3.17 4.90 3.31
C LEU A 54 2.24 4.87 2.09
N ARG A 55 2.42 5.80 1.16
CA ARG A 55 1.66 5.84 -0.10
C ARG A 55 2.58 5.64 -1.28
N PHE A 56 2.16 4.81 -2.23
CA PHE A 56 2.91 4.49 -3.43
C PHE A 56 2.19 5.03 -4.66
N LEU A 57 2.92 5.72 -5.52
CA LEU A 57 2.42 6.16 -6.82
C LEU A 57 3.06 5.31 -7.91
N PHE A 58 2.24 4.52 -8.59
CA PHE A 58 2.66 3.70 -9.72
C PHE A 58 2.11 4.24 -11.04
N LYS A 59 2.87 4.01 -12.12
CA LYS A 59 2.41 4.19 -13.49
C LYS A 59 2.34 2.83 -14.17
N LYS A 60 1.17 2.47 -14.69
CA LYS A 60 1.03 1.30 -15.55
C LYS A 60 1.84 1.50 -16.82
N LYS A 61 2.72 0.56 -17.13
CA LYS A 61 3.42 0.50 -18.42
C LYS A 61 2.36 0.22 -19.49
N LEU A 62 2.16 1.18 -20.38
CA LEU A 62 1.34 0.94 -21.58
C LEU A 62 2.08 -0.10 -22.42
N LEU A 63 1.44 -1.25 -22.64
CA LEU A 63 1.83 -2.17 -23.70
C LEU A 63 1.54 -1.45 -25.01
N ASN A 64 2.57 -1.00 -25.72
CA ASN A 64 2.43 -0.59 -27.11
C ASN A 64 1.97 -1.85 -27.87
N LYS A 65 0.73 -1.83 -28.36
CA LYS A 65 0.20 -2.83 -29.30
C LYS A 65 0.76 -2.57 -30.70
#